data_AF-A0A2H5EUD6-F1
#
_entry.id   AF-A0A2H5EUD6-F1
#
_cell.length_a   1.000
_cell.length_b   1.000
_cell.length_c   1.000
_cell.angle_alpha   90.00
_cell.angle_beta   90.00
_cell.angle_gamma   90.00
#
_symmetry.space_group_name_H-M   'P 1'
#
loop_
_entity.id
_entity.type
_entity.pdbx_description
1 polymer ?
#
loop_
_entity_poly.entity_id
_entity_poly.type
_entity_poly.pdbx_seq_one_letter_code
_entity_poly.pdbx_strand_id
1 'polypeptide(L)'
;MRTMTSAFWRTIERVPGHATDTRDWKVDLTDCWTEVERYLPETSKYAERIDCPWPGGEHCPRHVVRHAGGLVRAVCSDPGRLCETLDINSDDIRIRELDGRRLFADIATALGLVAPAAFARGAALLHIGDHAIAAGRSFPVFAALTSPGAPLGRADVLDLDRRNLPFVLLVTSLGAIDPDVPAFLAARRGRVLTWAECLDFAPPPRKGFVAAMPVADLFAPEIAALTDAGDVVQHPVMTLPANARWSDLRFAFREDAVLNVSYLGQAPARLEPDQIGMRDERNGRPNRQWRLLLVCAALGGALPRSFPISTIRGRRPSRDVVAILGEFERGYDRQRQLLAAALRAQFGIDDDPFTAEDDCYAARFLVDASALRQGRADQRDRNFAEDD
;
A
#
# COMPACT_ATOMS: atom_id res chain seq x y z
N MET A 1 -12.93 26.67 -17.40
CA MET A 1 -11.68 27.10 -16.74
C MET A 1 -10.78 25.88 -16.69
N ARG A 2 -9.62 25.88 -17.37
CA ARG A 2 -8.68 24.75 -17.33
C ARG A 2 -7.98 24.75 -15.97
N THR A 3 -8.00 23.65 -15.23
CA THR A 3 -7.20 23.49 -14.01
C THR A 3 -5.73 23.29 -14.40
N MET A 4 -4.80 23.87 -13.63
CA MET A 4 -3.35 23.80 -13.89
C MET A 4 -2.85 22.34 -13.99
N THR A 5 -3.42 21.43 -13.21
CA THR A 5 -3.12 20.00 -13.26
C THR A 5 -3.47 19.35 -14.60
N SER A 6 -4.55 19.78 -15.26
CA SER A 6 -4.90 19.27 -16.60
C SER A 6 -3.85 19.61 -17.67
N ALA A 7 -3.18 20.77 -17.57
CA ALA A 7 -2.09 21.13 -18.48
C ALA A 7 -0.88 20.22 -18.27
N PHE A 8 -0.54 19.93 -17.02
CA PHE A 8 0.54 19.01 -16.67
C PHE A 8 0.34 17.61 -17.26
N TRP A 9 -0.83 16.99 -17.04
CA TRP A 9 -1.09 15.64 -17.52
C TRP A 9 -1.09 15.55 -19.05
N ARG A 10 -1.69 16.52 -19.75
CA ARG A 10 -1.65 16.57 -21.22
C ARG A 10 -0.24 16.73 -21.77
N THR A 11 0.62 17.47 -21.08
CA THR A 11 2.03 17.65 -21.50
C THR A 11 2.79 16.33 -21.35
N ILE A 12 2.59 15.60 -20.25
CA ILE A 12 3.18 14.27 -20.05
C ILE A 12 2.79 13.31 -21.19
N GLU A 13 1.51 13.31 -21.60
CA GLU A 13 1.01 12.46 -22.69
C GLU A 13 1.66 12.78 -24.04
N ARG A 14 1.94 14.07 -24.30
CA ARG A 14 2.51 14.55 -25.55
C ARG A 14 4.00 14.19 -25.67
N VAL A 15 4.76 14.31 -24.59
CA VAL A 15 6.23 14.22 -24.63
C VAL A 15 6.68 12.75 -24.70
N PRO A 16 7.26 12.29 -25.84
CA PRO A 16 7.72 10.92 -25.98
C PRO A 16 8.83 10.59 -24.98
N GLY A 17 8.73 9.43 -24.32
CA GLY A 17 9.70 9.01 -23.30
C GLY A 17 9.77 9.94 -22.08
N HIS A 18 8.87 10.93 -21.98
CA HIS A 18 8.81 11.92 -20.92
C HIS A 18 10.14 12.70 -20.72
N ALA A 19 10.89 12.91 -21.81
CA ALA A 19 12.13 13.67 -21.83
C ALA A 19 12.17 14.62 -23.03
N THR A 20 12.27 15.93 -22.77
CA THR A 20 12.40 16.97 -23.80
C THR A 20 13.18 18.16 -23.23
N ASP A 21 13.44 19.18 -24.05
CA ASP A 21 14.14 20.39 -23.61
C ASP A 21 13.28 21.28 -22.69
N THR A 22 13.94 22.08 -21.84
CA THR A 22 13.27 22.99 -20.88
C THR A 22 12.30 23.93 -21.59
N ARG A 23 12.62 24.38 -22.80
CA ARG A 23 11.75 25.29 -23.55
C ARG A 23 10.46 24.60 -23.97
N ASP A 24 10.54 23.40 -24.55
CA ASP A 24 9.36 22.61 -24.94
C ASP A 24 8.46 22.30 -23.73
N TRP A 25 9.04 21.93 -22.59
CA TRP A 25 8.27 21.77 -21.34
C TRP A 25 7.54 23.06 -20.92
N LYS A 26 8.22 24.22 -20.98
CA LYS A 26 7.66 25.50 -20.54
C LYS A 26 6.53 26.00 -21.45
N VAL A 27 6.49 25.62 -22.74
CA VAL A 27 5.43 26.04 -23.67
C VAL A 27 4.04 25.70 -23.13
N ASP A 28 3.85 24.48 -22.64
CA ASP A 28 2.55 24.00 -22.14
C ASP A 28 2.38 24.18 -20.61
N LEU A 29 3.48 24.38 -19.88
CA LEU A 29 3.51 24.41 -18.41
C LEU A 29 3.78 25.80 -17.82
N THR A 30 3.71 26.88 -18.61
CA THR A 30 4.04 28.24 -18.14
C THR A 30 3.30 28.61 -16.84
N ASP A 31 2.01 28.30 -16.76
CA ASP A 31 1.17 28.66 -15.62
C ASP A 31 1.38 27.81 -14.36
N CYS A 32 2.10 26.68 -14.48
CA CYS A 32 2.34 25.74 -13.37
C CYS A 32 3.80 25.28 -13.25
N TRP A 33 4.74 26.02 -13.86
CA TRP A 33 6.15 25.63 -13.92
C TRP A 33 6.74 25.43 -12.52
N THR A 34 6.40 26.31 -11.59
CA THR A 34 6.91 26.28 -10.21
C THR A 34 6.50 25.00 -9.47
N GLU A 35 5.31 24.49 -9.75
CA GLU A 35 4.75 23.29 -9.15
C GLU A 35 5.33 22.02 -9.78
N VAL A 36 5.55 22.02 -11.09
CA VAL A 36 5.94 20.83 -11.88
C VAL A 36 7.45 20.64 -12.00
N GLU A 37 8.26 21.70 -11.92
CA GLU A 37 9.72 21.64 -12.12
C GLU A 37 10.38 20.59 -11.21
N ARG A 38 9.84 20.38 -10.01
CA ARG A 38 10.34 19.35 -9.06
C ARG A 38 10.31 17.93 -9.63
N TYR A 39 9.41 17.65 -10.57
CA TYR A 39 9.25 16.34 -11.22
C TYR A 39 10.04 16.25 -12.52
N LEU A 40 10.67 17.34 -12.96
CA LEU A 40 11.41 17.46 -14.21
C LEU A 40 12.87 17.85 -13.92
N PRO A 41 13.64 16.99 -13.21
CA PRO A 41 15.04 17.24 -12.96
C PRO A 41 15.83 17.41 -14.26
N GLU A 42 16.85 18.25 -14.18
CA GLU A 42 17.82 18.41 -15.25
C GLU A 42 18.64 17.14 -15.46
N THR A 43 18.84 16.79 -16.72
CA THR A 43 19.81 15.76 -17.12
C THR A 43 21.13 16.41 -17.53
N SER A 44 22.17 15.60 -17.73
CA SER A 44 23.45 16.06 -18.27
C SER A 44 23.44 16.31 -19.79
N LYS A 45 22.29 16.14 -20.45
CA LYS A 45 22.14 16.22 -21.91
C LYS A 45 21.56 17.57 -22.32
N TYR A 46 21.89 17.97 -23.55
CA TYR A 46 21.34 19.15 -24.19
C TYR A 46 20.74 18.77 -25.53
N ALA A 47 19.63 19.41 -25.88
CA ALA A 47 19.00 19.25 -27.17
C ALA A 47 19.89 19.81 -28.29
N GLU A 48 20.05 19.03 -29.35
CA GLU A 48 20.69 19.47 -30.60
C GLU A 48 19.67 20.07 -31.57
N ARG A 49 18.38 19.85 -31.30
CA ARG A 49 17.27 20.35 -32.10
C ARG A 49 16.12 20.83 -31.21
N ILE A 50 15.38 21.84 -31.67
CA ILE A 50 14.20 22.38 -30.97
C ILE A 50 13.04 22.49 -31.96
N ASP A 51 11.84 22.19 -31.47
CA ASP A 51 10.60 22.21 -32.24
C ASP A 51 10.37 23.51 -33.02
N CYS A 52 9.71 23.35 -34.16
CA CYS A 52 9.40 24.41 -35.11
C CYS A 52 7.90 24.67 -35.18
N PRO A 53 7.42 25.93 -35.12
CA PRO A 53 5.99 26.25 -35.26
C PRO A 53 5.49 26.14 -36.71
N TRP A 54 6.38 25.95 -37.68
CA TRP A 54 6.02 25.71 -39.08
C TRP A 54 5.57 24.24 -39.24
N PRO A 55 4.58 23.90 -40.11
CA PRO A 55 3.96 22.56 -40.24
C PRO A 55 4.89 21.38 -40.61
N GLY A 56 6.21 21.56 -40.51
CA GLY A 56 7.21 20.55 -40.79
C GLY A 56 7.52 20.43 -42.28
N GLY A 57 8.79 20.17 -42.57
CA GLY A 57 9.33 19.80 -43.88
C GLY A 57 10.49 18.84 -43.68
N GLU A 58 11.09 18.34 -44.77
CA GLU A 58 12.17 17.33 -44.75
C GLU A 58 13.39 17.73 -43.88
N HIS A 59 13.54 19.02 -43.59
CA HIS A 59 14.63 19.57 -42.80
C HIS A 59 14.17 20.26 -41.50
N CYS A 60 13.02 19.92 -40.95
CA CYS A 60 12.61 20.31 -39.60
C CYS A 60 12.87 19.16 -38.61
N PRO A 61 13.10 19.40 -37.30
CA PRO A 61 13.02 20.67 -36.54
C PRO A 61 14.28 21.57 -36.64
N ARG A 62 14.32 22.72 -35.93
CA ARG A 62 15.46 23.67 -35.95
C ARG A 62 16.72 23.03 -35.36
N HIS A 63 17.90 23.41 -35.85
CA HIS A 63 19.19 22.95 -35.30
C HIS A 63 19.76 23.96 -34.31
N VAL A 64 20.27 23.47 -33.19
CA VAL A 64 20.93 24.27 -32.17
C VAL A 64 22.39 24.50 -32.58
N VAL A 65 22.80 25.77 -32.66
CA VAL A 65 24.15 26.20 -33.01
C VAL A 65 24.74 26.94 -31.83
N ARG A 66 25.93 26.50 -31.39
CA ARG A 66 26.69 27.14 -30.31
C ARG A 66 27.79 28.00 -30.94
N HIS A 67 27.77 29.30 -30.66
CA HIS A 67 28.76 30.25 -31.14
C HIS A 67 29.86 30.49 -30.11
N ALA A 68 31.00 31.04 -30.57
CA ALA A 68 32.05 31.54 -29.70
C ALA A 68 31.48 32.63 -28.76
N GLY A 69 31.87 32.60 -27.48
CA GLY A 69 31.35 33.52 -26.46
C GLY A 69 30.10 33.03 -25.72
N GLY A 70 29.65 31.78 -25.95
CA GLY A 70 28.57 31.16 -25.18
C GLY A 70 27.15 31.45 -25.69
N LEU A 71 27.03 32.19 -26.79
CA LEU A 71 25.75 32.44 -27.46
C LEU A 71 25.21 31.15 -28.09
N VAL A 72 23.93 30.85 -27.87
CA VAL A 72 23.24 29.69 -28.43
C VAL A 72 22.09 30.17 -29.31
N ARG A 73 21.92 29.57 -30.49
CA ARG A 73 20.86 29.91 -31.44
C ARG A 73 20.18 28.67 -31.99
N ALA A 74 18.86 28.69 -32.16
CA ALA A 74 18.16 27.67 -32.95
C ALA A 74 17.90 28.20 -34.35
N VAL A 75 18.53 27.58 -35.34
CA VAL A 75 18.52 28.02 -36.74
C VAL A 75 17.59 27.11 -37.55
N CYS A 76 16.80 27.72 -38.45
CA CYS A 76 16.00 26.99 -39.43
C CYS A 76 16.90 26.10 -40.28
N SER A 77 16.59 24.80 -40.32
CA SER A 77 17.34 23.83 -41.14
C SER A 77 16.77 23.70 -42.56
N ASP A 78 15.67 24.40 -42.88
CA ASP A 78 15.13 24.46 -44.23
C ASP A 78 16.00 25.34 -45.17
N PRO A 79 16.32 24.89 -46.39
CA PRO A 79 17.09 25.66 -47.37
C PRO A 79 16.48 27.04 -47.69
N GLY A 80 15.16 27.15 -47.68
CA GLY A 80 14.41 28.39 -47.89
C GLY A 80 14.33 29.29 -46.66
N ARG A 81 14.87 28.87 -45.50
CA ARG A 81 14.83 29.58 -44.22
C ARG A 81 13.41 30.04 -43.85
N LEU A 82 12.48 29.08 -43.86
CA LEU A 82 11.05 29.32 -43.69
C LEU A 82 10.64 29.80 -42.30
N CYS A 83 11.54 29.80 -41.32
CA CYS A 83 11.29 30.33 -40.00
C CYS A 83 12.47 31.13 -39.43
N GLU A 84 12.17 32.07 -38.54
CA GLU A 84 13.17 32.93 -37.92
C GLU A 84 14.12 32.13 -37.01
N THR A 85 15.36 32.63 -36.91
CA THR A 85 16.36 32.15 -35.95
C THR A 85 15.97 32.61 -34.56
N LEU A 86 16.01 31.70 -33.59
CA LEU A 86 15.70 32.01 -32.20
C LEU A 86 17.01 32.18 -31.41
N ASP A 87 17.15 33.32 -30.74
CA ASP A 87 18.16 33.47 -29.70
C ASP A 87 17.66 32.72 -28.45
N ILE A 88 18.48 31.78 -27.97
CA ILE A 88 18.17 30.88 -26.86
C ILE A 88 19.37 30.80 -25.93
N ASN A 89 19.17 30.30 -24.72
CA ASN A 89 20.24 30.08 -23.77
C ASN A 89 20.48 28.58 -23.53
N SER A 90 21.50 28.24 -22.73
CA SER A 90 21.82 26.84 -22.43
C SER A 90 20.83 26.15 -21.47
N ASP A 91 20.01 26.90 -20.72
CA ASP A 91 18.92 26.35 -19.91
C ASP A 91 17.74 25.93 -20.81
N ASP A 92 17.42 26.72 -21.84
CA ASP A 92 16.33 26.43 -22.80
C ASP A 92 16.50 25.06 -23.47
N ILE A 93 17.74 24.70 -23.84
CA ILE A 93 18.08 23.43 -24.50
C ILE A 93 18.42 22.31 -23.53
N ARG A 94 18.38 22.54 -22.21
CA ARG A 94 18.71 21.51 -21.24
C ARG A 94 17.62 20.45 -21.25
N ILE A 95 17.99 19.18 -21.41
CA ILE A 95 17.01 18.09 -21.40
C ILE A 95 16.57 17.85 -19.95
N ARG A 96 15.26 17.84 -19.73
CA ARG A 96 14.62 17.47 -18.46
C ARG A 96 13.77 16.23 -18.68
N GLU A 97 13.91 15.28 -17.77
CA GLU A 97 13.24 13.97 -17.84
C GLU A 97 12.35 13.79 -16.61
N LEU A 98 11.16 13.23 -16.81
CA LEU A 98 10.20 13.01 -15.74
C LEU A 98 10.74 12.01 -14.71
N ASP A 99 10.87 12.47 -13.47
CA ASP A 99 11.13 11.59 -12.33
C ASP A 99 9.84 10.88 -11.91
N GLY A 100 9.54 9.78 -12.61
CA GLY A 100 8.37 8.95 -12.32
C GLY A 100 8.35 8.43 -10.88
N ARG A 101 9.51 8.16 -10.26
CA ARG A 101 9.56 7.69 -8.87
C ARG A 101 9.07 8.75 -7.91
N ARG A 102 9.58 9.98 -8.05
CA ARG A 102 9.15 11.12 -7.24
C ARG A 102 7.68 11.43 -7.49
N LEU A 103 7.26 11.42 -8.74
CA LEU A 103 5.86 11.65 -9.13
C LEU A 103 4.92 10.67 -8.41
N PHE A 104 5.15 9.36 -8.54
CA PHE A 104 4.27 8.36 -7.94
C PHE A 104 4.35 8.32 -6.42
N ALA A 105 5.50 8.62 -5.81
CA ALA A 105 5.61 8.74 -4.37
C ALA A 105 4.79 9.91 -3.81
N ASP A 106 4.84 11.08 -4.44
CA ASP A 106 4.06 12.25 -4.04
C ASP A 106 2.55 12.01 -4.25
N ILE A 107 2.17 11.32 -5.33
CA ILE A 107 0.78 10.90 -5.59
C ILE A 107 0.28 9.91 -4.54
N ALA A 108 1.05 8.85 -4.25
CA ALA A 108 0.69 7.87 -3.24
C ALA A 108 0.50 8.53 -1.88
N THR A 109 1.36 9.50 -1.54
CA THR A 109 1.23 10.31 -0.33
C THR A 109 -0.04 11.16 -0.34
N ALA A 110 -0.37 11.81 -1.47
CA ALA A 110 -1.56 12.65 -1.59
C ALA A 110 -2.87 11.85 -1.46
N LEU A 111 -2.87 10.59 -1.91
CA LEU A 111 -4.00 9.68 -1.85
C LEU A 111 -4.00 8.80 -0.58
N GLY A 112 -3.04 9.00 0.33
CA GLY A 112 -2.96 8.23 1.58
C GLY A 112 -2.72 6.73 1.38
N LEU A 113 -2.00 6.34 0.33
CA LEU A 113 -1.74 4.95 0.00
C LEU A 113 -0.58 4.39 0.83
N VAL A 114 -0.69 3.11 1.20
CA VAL A 114 0.40 2.34 1.79
C VAL A 114 1.31 1.87 0.66
N ALA A 115 2.58 2.28 0.69
CA ALA A 115 3.53 1.98 -0.37
C ALA A 115 3.75 0.47 -0.56
N PRO A 116 3.89 -0.01 -1.81
CA PRO A 116 4.21 -1.40 -2.07
C PRO A 116 5.65 -1.70 -1.67
N ALA A 117 5.94 -2.96 -1.33
CA ALA A 117 7.27 -3.39 -0.90
C ALA A 117 8.36 -3.22 -1.98
N ALA A 118 7.98 -3.14 -3.27
CA ALA A 118 8.91 -2.89 -4.37
C ALA A 118 8.23 -2.26 -5.59
N PHE A 119 8.91 -1.29 -6.23
CA PHE A 119 8.56 -0.79 -7.55
C PHE A 119 9.21 -1.67 -8.63
N ALA A 120 8.40 -2.30 -9.50
CA ALA A 120 8.91 -2.92 -10.71
C ALA A 120 9.36 -1.83 -11.70
N ARG A 121 10.64 -1.82 -12.10
CA ARG A 121 11.13 -0.84 -13.10
C ARG A 121 10.66 -1.25 -14.50
N GLY A 122 10.23 -0.27 -15.30
CA GLY A 122 9.98 -0.43 -16.74
C GLY A 122 8.60 -0.98 -17.12
N ALA A 123 7.69 -1.18 -16.17
CA ALA A 123 6.32 -1.55 -16.47
C ALA A 123 5.49 -0.31 -16.84
N ALA A 124 4.70 -0.40 -17.92
CA ALA A 124 3.73 0.63 -18.29
C ALA A 124 2.64 0.83 -17.22
N LEU A 125 2.39 -0.22 -16.43
CA LEU A 125 1.48 -0.26 -15.29
C LEU A 125 2.26 -0.47 -14.00
N LEU A 126 1.98 0.35 -13.00
CA LEU A 126 2.64 0.35 -11.70
C LEU A 126 1.61 0.21 -10.60
N HIS A 127 1.83 -0.73 -9.68
CA HIS A 127 1.17 -0.69 -8.37
C HIS A 127 1.80 0.45 -7.57
N ILE A 128 1.03 1.48 -7.25
CA ILE A 128 1.54 2.67 -6.53
C ILE A 128 1.22 2.63 -5.03
N GLY A 129 0.35 1.71 -4.62
CA GLY A 129 0.09 1.41 -3.22
C GLY A 129 -1.31 0.85 -3.00
N ASP A 130 -1.60 0.54 -1.74
CA ASP A 130 -2.90 0.05 -1.31
C ASP A 130 -3.62 1.14 -0.51
N HIS A 131 -4.88 1.39 -0.83
CA HIS A 131 -5.73 2.20 0.03
C HIS A 131 -6.30 1.30 1.14
N ALA A 132 -5.90 1.58 2.37
CA ALA A 132 -6.25 0.74 3.49
C ALA A 132 -7.44 1.33 4.27
N ILE A 133 -8.45 0.50 4.47
CA ILE A 133 -9.74 0.85 5.10
C ILE A 133 -9.69 0.48 6.57
N ALA A 134 -9.27 -0.75 6.84
CA ALA A 134 -9.02 -1.32 8.16
C ALA A 134 -7.90 -2.35 8.03
N ALA A 135 -7.40 -2.88 9.15
CA ALA A 135 -6.48 -4.01 9.10
C ALA A 135 -7.05 -5.11 8.19
N GLY A 136 -6.29 -5.49 7.14
CA GLY A 136 -6.61 -6.63 6.27
C GLY A 136 -7.73 -6.35 5.28
N ARG A 137 -8.22 -5.11 5.27
CA ARG A 137 -9.18 -4.60 4.31
C ARG A 137 -8.54 -3.42 3.57
N SER A 138 -8.02 -3.72 2.41
CA SER A 138 -7.47 -2.74 1.49
C SER A 138 -7.81 -3.11 0.06
N PHE A 139 -7.67 -2.14 -0.84
CA PHE A 139 -7.67 -2.39 -2.28
C PHE A 139 -6.45 -1.76 -2.93
N PRO A 140 -5.91 -2.37 -4.00
CA PRO A 140 -4.78 -1.82 -4.70
C PRO A 140 -5.19 -0.66 -5.61
N VAL A 141 -4.28 0.31 -5.70
CA VAL A 141 -4.32 1.40 -6.66
C VAL A 141 -3.14 1.26 -7.62
N PHE A 142 -3.47 1.10 -8.90
CA PHE A 142 -2.54 1.03 -10.01
C PHE A 142 -2.48 2.37 -10.74
N ALA A 143 -1.40 2.57 -11.47
CA ALA A 143 -1.11 3.80 -12.18
C ALA A 143 -0.43 3.52 -13.52
N ALA A 144 -0.72 4.33 -14.53
CA ALA A 144 -0.01 4.34 -15.80
C ALA A 144 0.25 5.78 -16.28
N LEU A 145 1.40 5.99 -16.92
CA LEU A 145 1.67 7.18 -17.74
C LEU A 145 1.40 6.79 -19.18
N THR A 146 0.16 6.99 -19.59
CA THR A 146 -0.33 6.61 -20.92
C THR A 146 -0.12 7.73 -21.93
N SER A 147 -0.04 7.42 -23.21
CA SER A 147 0.00 8.42 -24.30
C SER A 147 -0.93 7.96 -25.42
N PRO A 148 -1.64 8.87 -26.12
CA PRO A 148 -2.43 8.52 -27.30
C PRO A 148 -1.63 7.81 -28.41
N GLY A 149 -0.31 8.03 -28.47
CA GLY A 149 0.57 7.35 -29.44
C GLY A 149 0.88 5.88 -29.09
N ALA A 150 0.60 5.47 -27.86
CA ALA A 150 0.77 4.11 -27.35
C ALA A 150 -0.30 3.84 -26.28
N PRO A 151 -1.58 3.69 -26.68
CA PRO A 151 -2.68 3.56 -25.74
C PRO A 151 -2.60 2.23 -24.99
N LEU A 152 -3.07 2.24 -23.75
CA LEU A 152 -3.17 1.04 -22.92
C LEU A 152 -4.35 0.18 -23.40
N GLY A 153 -4.08 -1.07 -23.78
CA GLY A 153 -5.08 -2.02 -24.23
C GLY A 153 -5.45 -3.07 -23.18
N ARG A 154 -6.42 -3.93 -23.51
CA ARG A 154 -6.87 -5.02 -22.61
C ARG A 154 -5.74 -5.97 -22.19
N ALA A 155 -4.80 -6.25 -23.10
CA ALA A 155 -3.71 -7.18 -22.85
C ALA A 155 -2.79 -6.66 -21.74
N ASP A 156 -2.57 -5.34 -21.68
CA ASP A 156 -1.72 -4.70 -20.68
C ASP A 156 -2.34 -4.79 -19.28
N VAL A 157 -3.67 -4.72 -19.20
CA VAL A 157 -4.41 -4.71 -17.92
C VAL A 157 -4.93 -6.09 -17.49
N LEU A 158 -4.66 -7.15 -18.25
CA LEU A 158 -5.19 -8.50 -18.00
C LEU A 158 -4.79 -9.05 -16.61
N ASP A 159 -3.59 -8.68 -16.17
CA ASP A 159 -2.97 -9.14 -14.94
C ASP A 159 -3.29 -8.26 -13.72
N LEU A 160 -4.05 -7.17 -13.91
CA LEU A 160 -4.51 -6.36 -12.79
C LEU A 160 -5.46 -7.16 -11.90
N ASP A 161 -5.15 -7.09 -10.60
CA ASP A 161 -5.70 -7.79 -9.45
C ASP A 161 -6.65 -8.97 -9.73
N ARG A 162 -6.09 -10.19 -9.77
CA ARG A 162 -6.85 -11.44 -9.94
C ARG A 162 -7.51 -11.93 -8.64
N ARG A 163 -7.39 -11.20 -7.53
CA ARG A 163 -7.94 -11.62 -6.22
C ARG A 163 -9.45 -11.38 -6.08
N ASN A 164 -10.11 -10.87 -7.13
CA ASN A 164 -11.54 -10.54 -7.14
C ASN A 164 -11.93 -9.48 -6.07
N LEU A 165 -10.97 -8.63 -5.73
CA LEU A 165 -11.15 -7.45 -4.87
C LEU A 165 -11.43 -6.22 -5.75
N PRO A 166 -12.13 -5.21 -5.23
CA PRO A 166 -12.16 -3.90 -5.88
C PRO A 166 -10.75 -3.37 -6.08
N PHE A 167 -10.52 -2.60 -7.15
CA PHE A 167 -9.24 -1.91 -7.39
C PHE A 167 -9.43 -0.66 -8.24
N VAL A 168 -8.46 0.24 -8.20
CA VAL A 168 -8.47 1.48 -9.00
C VAL A 168 -7.29 1.51 -9.95
N LEU A 169 -7.50 1.92 -11.19
CA LEU A 169 -6.47 2.26 -12.16
C LEU A 169 -6.50 3.75 -12.45
N LEU A 170 -5.38 4.43 -12.21
CA LEU A 170 -5.18 5.85 -12.49
C LEU A 170 -4.43 6.04 -13.81
N VAL A 171 -4.98 6.86 -14.70
CA VAL A 171 -4.44 7.14 -16.04
C VAL A 171 -4.35 8.64 -16.31
N THR A 172 -3.55 9.04 -17.30
CA THR A 172 -3.40 10.46 -17.67
C THR A 172 -4.66 11.05 -18.27
N SER A 173 -5.31 10.31 -19.16
CA SER A 173 -6.61 10.63 -19.72
C SER A 173 -7.28 9.37 -20.26
N LEU A 174 -8.59 9.46 -20.46
CA LEU A 174 -9.35 8.40 -21.13
C LEU A 174 -9.02 8.29 -22.63
N GLY A 175 -8.41 9.32 -23.23
CA GLY A 175 -7.97 9.28 -24.63
C GLY A 175 -6.68 8.48 -24.85
N ALA A 176 -6.01 8.07 -23.77
CA ALA A 176 -4.77 7.33 -23.78
C ALA A 176 -4.96 5.84 -23.41
N ILE A 177 -6.20 5.35 -23.40
CA ILE A 177 -6.57 3.94 -23.20
C ILE A 177 -7.56 3.49 -24.28
N ASP A 178 -7.59 2.20 -24.55
CA ASP A 178 -8.59 1.63 -25.46
C ASP A 178 -10.01 1.78 -24.89
N PRO A 179 -11.03 2.09 -25.72
CA PRO A 179 -12.40 2.37 -25.24
C PRO A 179 -13.07 1.24 -24.46
N ASP A 180 -12.62 -0.01 -24.63
CA ASP A 180 -13.20 -1.17 -23.96
C ASP A 180 -12.50 -1.51 -22.63
N VAL A 181 -11.36 -0.89 -22.31
CA VAL A 181 -10.63 -1.09 -21.06
C VAL A 181 -11.48 -0.75 -19.82
N PRO A 182 -12.19 0.40 -19.75
CA PRO A 182 -13.03 0.69 -18.58
C PRO A 182 -14.10 -0.36 -18.33
N ALA A 183 -14.80 -0.82 -19.39
CA ALA A 183 -15.83 -1.85 -19.26
C ALA A 183 -15.21 -3.22 -18.88
N PHE A 184 -14.05 -3.54 -19.44
CA PHE A 184 -13.32 -4.76 -19.09
C PHE A 184 -12.89 -4.78 -17.63
N LEU A 185 -12.38 -3.67 -17.09
CA LEU A 185 -11.99 -3.56 -15.69
C LEU A 185 -13.20 -3.54 -14.77
N ALA A 186 -14.28 -2.85 -15.13
CA ALA A 186 -15.53 -2.82 -14.35
C ALA A 186 -16.10 -4.24 -14.14
N ALA A 187 -16.05 -5.09 -15.17
CA ALA A 187 -16.46 -6.50 -15.06
C ALA A 187 -15.60 -7.32 -14.07
N ARG A 188 -14.45 -6.79 -13.64
CA ARG A 188 -13.50 -7.38 -12.69
C ARG A 188 -13.42 -6.59 -11.38
N ARG A 189 -14.40 -5.72 -11.10
CA ARG A 189 -14.45 -4.81 -9.92
C ARG A 189 -13.37 -3.72 -9.93
N GLY A 190 -12.75 -3.46 -11.09
CA GLY A 190 -11.82 -2.37 -11.30
C GLY A 190 -12.53 -1.08 -11.74
N ARG A 191 -12.06 0.07 -11.28
CA ARG A 191 -12.50 1.39 -11.76
C ARG A 191 -11.35 2.17 -12.34
N VAL A 192 -11.59 2.84 -13.48
CA VAL A 192 -10.62 3.75 -14.09
C VAL A 192 -10.95 5.17 -13.65
N LEU A 193 -9.94 5.91 -13.20
CA LEU A 193 -10.01 7.34 -12.94
C LEU A 193 -8.84 8.05 -13.59
N THR A 194 -9.00 9.33 -13.92
CA THR A 194 -7.92 10.15 -14.46
C THR A 194 -7.16 10.87 -13.34
N TRP A 195 -5.89 11.18 -13.58
CA TRP A 195 -5.10 11.98 -12.65
C TRP A 195 -5.72 13.34 -12.38
N ALA A 196 -6.34 13.96 -13.40
CA ALA A 196 -7.00 15.26 -13.29
C ALA A 196 -8.26 15.24 -12.42
N GLU A 197 -8.96 14.10 -12.34
CA GLU A 197 -10.12 13.93 -11.44
C GLU A 197 -9.70 13.71 -9.99
N CYS A 198 -8.53 13.11 -9.77
CA CYS A 198 -8.09 12.68 -8.45
C CYS A 198 -7.19 13.69 -7.74
N LEU A 199 -6.46 14.53 -8.48
CA LEU A 199 -5.33 15.29 -7.94
C LEU A 199 -5.35 16.76 -8.35
N ASP A 200 -5.05 17.60 -7.37
CA ASP A 200 -4.71 19.00 -7.55
C ASP A 200 -3.29 19.29 -7.05
N PHE A 201 -2.69 20.38 -7.54
CA PHE A 201 -1.45 20.86 -6.95
C PHE A 201 -1.73 21.37 -5.53
N ALA A 202 -0.83 21.02 -4.61
CA ALA A 202 -0.92 21.46 -3.24
C ALA A 202 -0.80 23.00 -3.17
N PRO A 203 -1.67 23.70 -2.43
CA PRO A 203 -1.51 25.13 -2.24
C PRO A 203 -0.25 25.43 -1.42
N PRO A 204 0.42 26.58 -1.67
CA PRO A 204 1.56 27.01 -0.87
C PRO A 204 1.24 27.06 0.64
N PRO A 205 2.17 26.72 1.54
CA PRO A 205 3.59 26.41 1.29
C PRO A 205 3.87 24.94 0.97
N ARG A 206 2.84 24.07 0.94
CA ARG A 206 3.02 22.65 0.63
C ARG A 206 3.35 22.51 -0.85
N LYS A 207 4.28 21.62 -1.16
CA LYS A 207 4.65 21.29 -2.55
C LYS A 207 4.10 19.91 -2.91
N GLY A 208 3.77 19.71 -4.19
CA GLY A 208 3.39 18.41 -4.73
C GLY A 208 1.88 18.34 -4.97
N PHE A 209 1.26 17.19 -4.64
CA PHE A 209 -0.16 16.98 -4.86
C PHE A 209 -0.98 16.94 -3.57
N VAL A 210 -2.26 17.22 -3.71
CA VAL A 210 -3.34 16.91 -2.78
C VAL A 210 -4.45 16.20 -3.55
N ALA A 211 -5.26 15.40 -2.86
CA ALA A 211 -6.47 14.85 -3.46
C ALA A 211 -7.44 15.99 -3.81
N ALA A 212 -8.04 15.95 -5.00
CA ALA A 212 -8.99 16.96 -5.48
C ALA A 212 -10.29 17.02 -4.63
N MET A 213 -10.56 15.95 -3.89
CA MET A 213 -11.65 15.81 -2.92
C MET A 213 -11.21 14.87 -1.80
N PRO A 214 -11.96 14.76 -0.68
CA PRO A 214 -11.64 13.79 0.37
C PRO A 214 -11.46 12.39 -0.23
N VAL A 215 -10.38 11.71 0.14
CA VAL A 215 -10.03 10.38 -0.41
C VAL A 215 -11.14 9.36 -0.15
N ALA A 216 -11.86 9.49 0.98
CA ALA A 216 -13.02 8.66 1.30
C ALA A 216 -14.16 8.82 0.28
N ASP A 217 -14.36 10.02 -0.27
CA ASP A 217 -15.36 10.28 -1.30
C ASP A 217 -14.86 9.78 -2.67
N LEU A 218 -13.58 10.02 -2.97
CA LEU A 218 -12.95 9.57 -4.21
C LEU A 218 -13.06 8.05 -4.37
N PHE A 219 -12.85 7.29 -3.29
CA PHE A 219 -12.88 5.83 -3.27
C PHE A 219 -14.12 5.22 -2.59
N ALA A 220 -15.19 6.00 -2.44
CA ALA A 220 -16.42 5.54 -1.80
C ALA A 220 -16.96 4.20 -2.36
N PRO A 221 -16.97 3.95 -3.70
CA PRO A 221 -17.44 2.68 -4.25
C PRO A 221 -16.62 1.46 -3.78
N GLU A 222 -15.29 1.58 -3.77
CA GLU A 222 -14.40 0.50 -3.35
C GLU A 222 -14.48 0.26 -1.84
N ILE A 223 -14.59 1.34 -1.06
CA ILE A 223 -14.78 1.29 0.39
C ILE A 223 -16.09 0.59 0.74
N ALA A 224 -17.21 0.97 0.09
CA ALA A 224 -18.51 0.33 0.29
C ALA A 224 -18.46 -1.16 -0.08
N ALA A 225 -17.89 -1.50 -1.23
CA ALA A 225 -17.78 -2.88 -1.70
C ALA A 225 -16.98 -3.80 -0.77
N LEU A 226 -16.01 -3.27 0.00
CA LEU A 226 -15.23 -4.03 0.99
C LEU A 226 -15.80 -3.97 2.40
N THR A 227 -16.69 -3.02 2.67
CA THR A 227 -17.40 -2.92 3.96
C THR A 227 -18.62 -3.84 3.95
N ASP A 228 -19.40 -3.85 2.86
CA ASP A 228 -20.63 -4.62 2.68
C ASP A 228 -20.37 -6.11 2.42
N ALA A 229 -19.23 -6.46 1.80
CA ALA A 229 -18.81 -7.86 1.64
C ALA A 229 -18.49 -8.56 2.99
N GLY A 230 -18.47 -7.81 4.09
CA GLY A 230 -18.18 -8.27 5.44
C GLY A 230 -19.33 -8.94 6.19
N ASP A 231 -20.56 -9.00 5.66
CA ASP A 231 -21.72 -9.49 6.41
C ASP A 231 -21.78 -11.02 6.63
N VAL A 232 -20.75 -11.77 6.18
CA VAL A 232 -20.64 -13.23 6.44
C VAL A 232 -19.42 -13.61 7.29
N VAL A 233 -18.62 -12.64 7.74
CA VAL A 233 -17.59 -12.87 8.77
C VAL A 233 -18.01 -12.09 10.01
N GLN A 234 -18.25 -12.81 11.12
CA GLN A 234 -18.49 -12.26 12.45
C GLN A 234 -17.69 -10.96 12.62
N HIS A 235 -18.38 -9.86 12.88
CA HIS A 235 -17.82 -8.51 12.92
C HIS A 235 -16.42 -8.52 13.56
N PRO A 236 -15.40 -7.94 12.90
CA PRO A 236 -14.06 -7.90 13.47
C PRO A 236 -14.17 -7.34 14.88
N VAL A 237 -13.62 -8.09 15.82
CA VAL A 237 -13.67 -7.82 17.26
C VAL A 237 -13.37 -6.36 17.60
N MET A 238 -12.47 -5.76 16.81
CA MET A 238 -12.03 -4.40 16.92
C MET A 238 -11.73 -3.88 15.51
N THR A 239 -12.20 -2.67 15.19
CA THR A 239 -11.80 -1.98 13.97
C THR A 239 -10.41 -1.40 14.17
N LEU A 240 -9.39 -2.15 13.74
CA LEU A 240 -8.00 -1.73 13.78
C LEU A 240 -7.67 -0.82 12.60
N PRO A 241 -6.84 0.21 12.81
CA PRO A 241 -6.40 1.06 11.71
C PRO A 241 -5.58 0.27 10.70
N ALA A 242 -5.64 0.71 9.45
CA ALA A 242 -4.93 0.19 8.29
C ALA A 242 -3.48 -0.26 8.53
N ASN A 243 -2.72 0.50 9.32
CA ASN A 243 -1.30 0.29 9.56
C ASN A 243 -1.01 -0.49 10.85
N ALA A 244 -2.03 -1.04 11.52
CA ALA A 244 -1.86 -1.79 12.75
C ALA A 244 -0.84 -2.92 12.57
N ARG A 245 0.04 -3.06 13.55
CA ARG A 245 1.00 -4.17 13.65
C ARG A 245 0.61 -5.04 14.83
N TRP A 246 1.01 -6.31 14.77
CA TRP A 246 0.83 -7.23 15.90
C TRP A 246 1.42 -6.66 17.19
N SER A 247 2.55 -5.93 17.11
CA SER A 247 3.24 -5.31 18.25
C SER A 247 2.43 -4.22 18.96
N ASP A 248 1.41 -3.67 18.30
CA ASP A 248 0.55 -2.62 18.84
C ASP A 248 -0.60 -3.20 19.68
N LEU A 249 -0.79 -4.53 19.63
CA LEU A 249 -1.81 -5.25 20.37
C LEU A 249 -1.24 -5.83 21.67
N ARG A 250 -2.00 -5.68 22.76
CA ARG A 250 -1.74 -6.36 24.04
C ARG A 250 -2.86 -7.34 24.35
N PHE A 251 -2.49 -8.61 24.52
CA PHE A 251 -3.35 -9.73 24.86
C PHE A 251 -3.19 -10.02 26.35
N ALA A 252 -4.25 -9.81 27.13
CA ALA A 252 -4.25 -10.01 28.57
C ALA A 252 -5.31 -11.03 28.98
N PHE A 253 -4.87 -12.22 29.40
CA PHE A 253 -5.78 -13.22 29.96
C PHE A 253 -5.99 -12.93 31.45
N ARG A 254 -7.23 -12.66 31.83
CA ARG A 254 -7.64 -12.52 33.23
C ARG A 254 -8.16 -13.83 33.80
N GLU A 255 -8.87 -14.58 32.96
CA GLU A 255 -9.46 -15.88 33.27
C GLU A 255 -9.23 -16.82 32.07
N ASP A 256 -9.35 -18.13 32.28
CA ASP A 256 -9.11 -19.13 31.23
C ASP A 256 -10.05 -18.97 30.01
N ALA A 257 -11.23 -18.36 30.19
CA ALA A 257 -12.20 -18.13 29.12
C ALA A 257 -12.38 -16.65 28.73
N VAL A 258 -11.50 -15.76 29.20
CA VAL A 258 -11.61 -14.31 28.93
C VAL A 258 -10.27 -13.72 28.54
N LEU A 259 -10.20 -13.24 27.30
CA LEU A 259 -9.08 -12.50 26.74
C LEU A 259 -9.44 -11.02 26.61
N ASN A 260 -8.67 -10.14 27.23
CA ASN A 260 -8.77 -8.70 26.97
C ASN A 260 -7.71 -8.31 25.94
N VAL A 261 -8.13 -7.66 24.86
CA VAL A 261 -7.23 -7.13 23.84
C VAL A 261 -7.30 -5.62 23.83
N SER A 262 -6.17 -4.95 23.98
CA SER A 262 -6.08 -3.50 23.84
C SER A 262 -5.20 -3.12 22.68
N TYR A 263 -5.63 -2.10 21.94
CA TYR A 263 -4.86 -1.41 20.92
C TYR A 263 -4.63 0.04 21.39
N LEU A 264 -3.48 0.63 21.04
CA LEU A 264 -3.11 1.98 21.48
C LEU A 264 -4.20 3.00 21.12
N GLY A 265 -4.73 3.70 22.13
CA GLY A 265 -5.74 4.75 21.95
C GLY A 265 -7.17 4.26 21.73
N GLN A 266 -7.44 2.95 21.83
CA GLN A 266 -8.79 2.38 21.77
C GLN A 266 -9.20 1.74 23.10
N ALA A 267 -10.52 1.67 23.35
CA ALA A 267 -11.06 0.95 24.49
C ALA A 267 -10.70 -0.55 24.40
N PRO A 268 -10.27 -1.20 25.49
CA PRO A 268 -9.99 -2.64 25.48
C PRO A 268 -11.24 -3.45 25.11
N ALA A 269 -11.07 -4.41 24.21
CA ALA A 269 -12.11 -5.37 23.84
C ALA A 269 -12.00 -6.62 24.74
N ARG A 270 -13.11 -7.00 25.37
CA ARG A 270 -13.23 -8.25 26.13
C ARG A 270 -13.75 -9.35 25.20
N LEU A 271 -13.01 -10.46 25.12
CA LEU A 271 -13.26 -11.56 24.20
C LEU A 271 -13.45 -12.88 24.91
N GLU A 272 -14.50 -13.56 24.49
CA GLU A 272 -14.80 -14.94 24.81
C GLU A 272 -14.52 -15.84 23.60
N PRO A 273 -14.34 -17.17 23.79
CA PRO A 273 -13.94 -18.06 22.70
C PRO A 273 -14.86 -18.04 21.48
N ASP A 274 -16.16 -17.83 21.65
CA ASP A 274 -17.13 -17.81 20.56
C ASP A 274 -17.04 -16.57 19.69
N GLN A 275 -16.67 -15.42 20.26
CA GLN A 275 -16.52 -14.15 19.55
C GLN A 275 -15.36 -14.14 18.55
N ILE A 276 -14.42 -15.08 18.67
CA ILE A 276 -13.30 -15.26 17.73
C ILE A 276 -13.33 -16.62 17.01
N GLY A 277 -14.47 -17.31 17.01
CA GLY A 277 -14.63 -18.60 16.34
C GLY A 277 -13.79 -19.73 16.96
N MET A 278 -13.42 -19.60 18.23
CA MET A 278 -12.63 -20.57 19.00
C MET A 278 -13.44 -21.35 20.05
N ARG A 279 -14.76 -21.46 19.87
CA ARG A 279 -15.64 -22.34 20.65
C ARG A 279 -15.92 -23.63 19.87
N ASP A 280 -15.86 -24.78 20.54
CA ASP A 280 -16.28 -26.06 19.98
C ASP A 280 -17.82 -26.15 20.04
N GLU A 281 -18.47 -26.23 18.87
CA GLU A 281 -19.93 -26.27 18.74
C GLU A 281 -20.56 -27.50 19.40
N ARG A 282 -19.81 -28.59 19.58
CA ARG A 282 -20.35 -29.86 20.10
C ARG A 282 -20.55 -29.83 21.61
N ASN A 283 -19.71 -29.09 22.33
CA ASN A 283 -19.66 -29.11 23.79
C ASN A 283 -19.65 -27.71 24.42
N GLY A 284 -19.63 -26.64 23.62
CA GLY A 284 -19.62 -25.25 24.08
C GLY A 284 -18.31 -24.81 24.74
N ARG A 285 -17.28 -25.67 24.79
CA ARG A 285 -16.01 -25.38 25.45
C ARG A 285 -15.03 -24.69 24.51
N PRO A 286 -13.98 -24.03 25.03
CA PRO A 286 -12.92 -23.50 24.20
C PRO A 286 -12.22 -24.61 23.41
N ASN A 287 -12.05 -24.39 22.10
CA ASN A 287 -11.45 -25.35 21.20
C ASN A 287 -9.92 -25.41 21.34
N ARG A 288 -9.28 -26.20 20.47
CA ARG A 288 -7.82 -26.39 20.48
C ARG A 288 -7.05 -25.09 20.22
N GLN A 289 -7.56 -24.20 19.36
CA GLN A 289 -6.92 -22.91 19.03
C GLN A 289 -6.92 -21.99 20.25
N TRP A 290 -8.04 -21.88 20.98
CA TRP A 290 -8.11 -21.09 22.21
C TRP A 290 -7.12 -21.60 23.27
N ARG A 291 -7.07 -22.92 23.47
CA ARG A 291 -6.13 -23.55 24.41
C ARG A 291 -4.67 -23.27 24.02
N LEU A 292 -4.35 -23.31 22.73
CA LEU A 292 -3.00 -23.00 22.26
C LEU A 292 -2.65 -21.51 22.48
N LEU A 293 -3.61 -20.61 22.33
CA LEU A 293 -3.43 -19.17 22.62
C LEU A 293 -3.21 -18.91 24.12
N LEU A 294 -3.96 -19.59 24.99
CA LEU A 294 -3.74 -19.57 26.45
C LEU A 294 -2.33 -20.06 26.82
N VAL A 295 -1.89 -21.18 26.22
CA VAL A 295 -0.55 -21.73 26.47
C VAL A 295 0.53 -20.78 26.01
N CYS A 296 0.38 -20.19 24.82
CA CYS A 296 1.25 -19.13 24.33
C CYS A 296 1.34 -17.99 25.36
N ALA A 297 0.21 -17.58 25.92
CA ALA A 297 0.17 -16.53 26.92
C ALA A 297 0.90 -16.92 28.23
N ALA A 298 0.64 -18.12 28.74
CA ALA A 298 1.28 -18.65 29.94
C ALA A 298 2.82 -18.72 29.81
N LEU A 299 3.29 -19.01 28.60
CA LEU A 299 4.71 -19.04 28.21
C LEU A 299 5.29 -17.66 27.84
N GLY A 300 4.56 -16.57 28.08
CA GLY A 300 5.03 -15.21 27.81
C GLY A 300 5.15 -14.90 26.32
N GLY A 301 4.22 -15.43 25.52
CA GLY A 301 4.20 -15.23 24.07
C GLY A 301 5.11 -16.19 23.31
N ALA A 302 5.50 -17.33 23.88
CA ALA A 302 6.36 -18.30 23.21
C ALA A 302 5.65 -19.64 23.02
N LEU A 303 5.78 -20.21 21.83
CA LEU A 303 5.23 -21.51 21.46
C LEU A 303 6.37 -22.44 21.01
N PRO A 304 6.41 -23.72 21.38
CA PRO A 304 7.52 -24.62 21.02
C PRO A 304 7.62 -24.86 19.51
N ARG A 305 8.84 -25.06 18.97
CA ARG A 305 9.01 -25.51 17.57
C ARG A 305 9.03 -27.02 17.39
N SER A 306 9.32 -27.76 18.45
CA SER A 306 9.42 -29.22 18.41
C SER A 306 9.06 -29.84 19.75
N PHE A 307 8.75 -31.13 19.71
CA PHE A 307 8.48 -31.97 20.86
C PHE A 307 9.51 -33.10 20.90
N PRO A 308 9.88 -33.62 22.10
CA PRO A 308 9.43 -33.19 23.43
C PRO A 308 10.10 -31.88 23.90
N ILE A 309 9.44 -31.16 24.78
CA ILE A 309 9.87 -29.82 25.23
C ILE A 309 10.64 -29.92 26.54
N SER A 310 11.91 -29.51 26.54
CA SER A 310 12.72 -29.39 27.75
C SER A 310 12.78 -27.95 28.27
N THR A 311 13.00 -27.00 27.37
CA THR A 311 13.08 -25.56 27.65
C THR A 311 12.47 -24.74 26.51
N ILE A 312 11.93 -23.57 26.83
CA ILE A 312 11.49 -22.55 25.87
C ILE A 312 12.05 -21.22 26.34
N ARG A 313 12.80 -20.51 25.49
CA ARG A 313 13.51 -19.26 25.85
C ARG A 313 14.35 -19.43 27.11
N GLY A 314 15.06 -20.56 27.22
CA GLY A 314 15.91 -20.91 28.36
C GLY A 314 15.17 -21.20 29.67
N ARG A 315 13.83 -21.27 29.67
CA ARG A 315 13.02 -21.56 30.87
C ARG A 315 12.34 -22.91 30.75
N ARG A 316 12.28 -23.65 31.86
CA ARG A 316 11.51 -24.89 31.94
C ARG A 316 10.03 -24.57 32.12
N PRO A 317 9.13 -25.03 31.23
CA PRO A 317 7.69 -24.85 31.42
C PRO A 317 7.19 -25.57 32.69
N SER A 318 6.10 -25.08 33.28
CA SER A 318 5.46 -25.76 34.41
C SER A 318 4.87 -27.11 33.97
N ARG A 319 4.73 -28.06 34.91
CA ARG A 319 4.14 -29.39 34.62
C ARG A 319 2.78 -29.30 33.94
N ASP A 320 1.92 -28.38 34.37
CA ASP A 320 0.59 -28.19 33.80
C ASP A 320 0.65 -27.74 32.33
N VAL A 321 1.56 -26.83 32.01
CA VAL A 321 1.77 -26.37 30.63
C VAL A 321 2.32 -27.48 29.75
N VAL A 322 3.26 -28.28 30.27
CA VAL A 322 3.78 -29.47 29.54
C VAL A 322 2.67 -30.49 29.29
N ALA A 323 1.79 -30.73 30.27
CA ALA A 323 0.66 -31.64 30.11
C ALA A 323 -0.31 -31.18 29.01
N ILE A 324 -0.68 -29.89 29.01
CA ILE A 324 -1.54 -29.32 27.95
C ILE A 324 -0.85 -29.42 26.59
N LEU A 325 0.44 -29.07 26.50
CA LEU A 325 1.19 -29.16 25.24
C LEU A 325 1.28 -30.59 24.70
N GLY A 326 1.32 -31.60 25.58
CA GLY A 326 1.25 -33.00 25.21
C GLY A 326 -0.02 -33.37 24.44
N GLU A 327 -1.14 -32.68 24.67
CA GLU A 327 -2.38 -32.86 23.89
C GLU A 327 -2.22 -32.48 22.41
N PHE A 328 -1.22 -31.66 22.09
CA PHE A 328 -0.98 -31.13 20.74
C PHE A 328 0.19 -31.79 20.01
N GLU A 329 0.95 -32.69 20.66
CA GLU A 329 2.16 -33.31 20.10
C GLU A 329 1.93 -33.85 18.68
N ARG A 330 0.77 -34.49 18.47
CA ARG A 330 0.32 -34.90 17.13
C ARG A 330 -0.44 -33.78 16.42
N GLY A 331 0.15 -33.29 15.33
CA GLY A 331 -0.47 -32.27 14.47
C GLY A 331 -0.32 -30.84 14.98
N TYR A 332 0.65 -30.60 15.87
CA TYR A 332 0.96 -29.28 16.44
C TYR A 332 1.07 -28.18 15.39
N ASP A 333 1.87 -28.39 14.34
CA ASP A 333 2.10 -27.40 13.30
C ASP A 333 0.81 -26.96 12.62
N ARG A 334 -0.09 -27.92 12.35
CA ARG A 334 -1.42 -27.64 11.80
C ARG A 334 -2.26 -26.83 12.78
N GLN A 335 -2.24 -27.15 14.07
CA GLN A 335 -3.00 -26.38 15.08
C GLN A 335 -2.44 -24.95 15.23
N ARG A 336 -1.13 -24.76 15.17
CA ARG A 336 -0.48 -23.44 15.15
C ARG A 336 -0.85 -22.63 13.92
N GLN A 337 -0.83 -23.25 12.73
CA GLN A 337 -1.26 -22.61 11.48
C GLN A 337 -2.74 -22.18 11.55
N LEU A 338 -3.62 -23.02 12.10
CA LEU A 338 -5.03 -22.68 12.31
C LEU A 338 -5.21 -21.54 13.31
N LEU A 339 -4.42 -21.51 14.40
CA LEU A 339 -4.42 -20.39 15.34
C LEU A 339 -3.98 -19.10 14.66
N ALA A 340 -2.88 -19.13 13.89
CA ALA A 340 -2.39 -17.98 13.16
C ALA A 340 -3.45 -17.46 12.17
N ALA A 341 -4.08 -18.35 11.40
CA ALA A 341 -5.15 -18.00 10.48
C ALA A 341 -6.36 -17.36 11.18
N ALA A 342 -6.79 -17.93 12.31
CA ALA A 342 -7.90 -17.38 13.09
C ALA A 342 -7.59 -15.98 13.63
N LEU A 343 -6.37 -15.75 14.14
CA LEU A 343 -5.95 -14.42 14.60
C LEU A 343 -5.92 -13.41 13.44
N ARG A 344 -5.31 -13.75 12.30
CA ARG A 344 -5.28 -12.86 11.12
C ARG A 344 -6.69 -12.50 10.65
N ALA A 345 -7.59 -13.47 10.60
CA ALA A 345 -8.98 -13.23 10.19
C ALA A 345 -9.71 -12.26 11.14
N GLN A 346 -9.51 -12.41 12.47
CA GLN A 346 -10.24 -11.64 13.47
C GLN A 346 -9.69 -10.23 13.71
N PHE A 347 -8.37 -10.05 13.58
CA PHE A 347 -7.72 -8.75 13.75
C PHE A 347 -7.39 -8.07 12.41
N GLY A 348 -7.55 -8.77 11.29
CA GLY A 348 -7.23 -8.24 9.97
C GLY A 348 -5.74 -7.98 9.72
N ILE A 349 -4.82 -8.40 10.58
CA ILE A 349 -3.39 -8.16 10.30
C ILE A 349 -2.87 -9.33 9.46
N ASP A 350 -2.53 -9.10 8.19
CA ASP A 350 -2.14 -10.17 7.23
C ASP A 350 -0.83 -10.89 7.59
N ASP A 351 0.09 -10.17 8.24
CA ASP A 351 1.38 -10.68 8.71
C ASP A 351 1.20 -11.93 9.60
N ASP A 352 2.18 -12.85 9.61
CA ASP A 352 2.16 -13.95 10.59
C ASP A 352 2.23 -13.39 12.01
N PRO A 353 1.26 -13.69 12.91
CA PRO A 353 1.32 -13.27 14.31
C PRO A 353 2.49 -13.90 15.07
N PHE A 354 3.18 -14.88 14.49
CA PHE A 354 4.33 -15.53 15.10
C PHE A 354 5.58 -15.42 14.23
N THR A 355 6.71 -15.11 14.85
CA THR A 355 8.05 -15.14 14.24
C THR A 355 8.78 -16.40 14.69
N ALA A 356 9.46 -17.06 13.76
CA ALA A 356 10.35 -18.16 14.07
C ALA A 356 11.64 -17.68 14.76
N GLU A 357 11.91 -18.16 15.98
CA GLU A 357 13.18 -18.04 16.70
C GLU A 357 13.88 -19.41 16.76
N ASP A 358 15.06 -19.49 17.39
CA ASP A 358 15.89 -20.72 17.39
C ASP A 358 15.15 -21.92 18.03
N ASP A 359 14.50 -21.74 19.19
CA ASP A 359 13.82 -22.80 19.94
C ASP A 359 12.29 -22.65 20.02
N CYS A 360 11.74 -21.52 19.56
CA CYS A 360 10.31 -21.22 19.70
C CYS A 360 9.72 -20.41 18.52
N TYR A 361 8.39 -20.36 18.45
CA TYR A 361 7.62 -19.39 17.71
C TYR A 361 7.22 -18.27 18.68
N ALA A 362 7.75 -17.07 18.46
CA ALA A 362 7.51 -15.89 19.26
C ALA A 362 6.30 -15.11 18.76
N ALA A 363 5.33 -14.84 19.62
CA ALA A 363 4.24 -13.93 19.33
C ALA A 363 4.78 -12.53 19.04
N ARG A 364 4.28 -11.92 17.96
CA ARG A 364 4.58 -10.53 17.60
C ARG A 364 3.69 -9.52 18.34
N PHE A 365 2.70 -10.00 19.11
CA PHE A 365 1.86 -9.20 19.99
C PHE A 365 2.35 -9.28 21.44
N LEU A 366 2.03 -8.24 22.23
CA LEU A 366 2.37 -8.18 23.64
C LEU A 366 1.44 -9.11 24.42
N VAL A 367 2.02 -9.89 25.34
CA VAL A 367 1.27 -10.83 26.17
C VAL A 367 1.39 -10.46 27.63
N ASP A 368 0.26 -10.46 28.33
CA ASP A 368 0.19 -10.38 29.78
C ASP A 368 -0.64 -11.54 30.35
N ALA A 369 0.02 -12.42 31.10
CA ALA A 369 -0.61 -13.55 31.79
C ALA A 369 -0.38 -13.49 33.30
N SER A 370 -0.06 -12.30 33.84
CA SER A 370 0.22 -12.13 35.27
C SER A 370 -0.98 -12.50 36.16
N ALA A 371 -2.20 -12.19 35.72
CA ALA A 371 -3.44 -12.52 36.44
C ALA A 371 -3.73 -14.04 36.52
N LEU A 372 -3.43 -14.80 35.46
CA LEU A 372 -3.57 -16.28 35.46
C LEU A 372 -2.67 -16.96 36.50
N ARG A 373 -1.52 -16.34 36.83
CA ARG A 373 -0.59 -16.87 37.83
C ARG A 373 -1.05 -16.58 39.26
N GLN A 374 -1.72 -15.45 39.50
CA GLN A 374 -2.25 -15.06 40.81
C GLN A 374 -3.51 -15.88 41.18
N GLY A 375 -4.47 -16.03 40.27
CA GLY A 375 -5.68 -16.80 40.55
C GLY A 375 -5.43 -18.27 40.91
N ARG A 376 -4.38 -18.89 40.34
CA ARG A 376 -3.97 -20.27 40.69
C ARG A 376 -3.24 -20.38 42.04
N ALA A 377 -2.59 -19.32 42.51
CA ALA A 377 -1.99 -19.29 43.83
C ALA A 377 -3.09 -19.18 44.90
N ASP A 378 -4.03 -18.26 44.71
CA ASP A 378 -5.16 -18.07 45.64
C ASP A 378 -6.08 -19.30 45.72
N GLN A 379 -6.24 -20.04 44.62
CA GLN A 379 -7.04 -21.27 44.60
C GLN A 379 -6.32 -22.45 45.27
N ARG A 380 -4.98 -22.48 45.26
CA ARG A 380 -4.20 -23.45 46.04
C ARG A 380 -4.26 -23.14 47.54
N ASP A 381 -4.16 -21.87 47.92
CA ASP A 381 -4.20 -21.46 49.33
C ASP A 381 -5.58 -21.69 49.96
N ARG A 382 -6.68 -21.57 49.18
CA ARG A 382 -8.02 -21.93 49.65
C ARG A 382 -8.22 -23.43 49.86
N ASN A 383 -7.66 -24.28 49.00
CA ASN A 383 -7.73 -25.74 49.18
C ASN A 383 -6.91 -26.25 50.38
N PHE A 384 -6.00 -25.44 50.94
CA PHE A 384 -5.31 -25.76 52.19
C PHE A 384 -6.05 -25.24 53.44
N ALA A 385 -7.03 -24.36 53.30
CA ALA A 385 -7.77 -23.77 54.41
C ALA A 385 -9.12 -24.46 54.71
N GLU A 386 -9.54 -25.42 53.87
CA GLU A 386 -10.78 -26.18 54.04
C GLU A 386 -10.55 -27.63 54.53
N ASP A 387 -9.30 -28.02 54.82
CA ASP A 387 -8.91 -29.38 55.26
C ASP A 387 -8.35 -29.44 56.70
N ASP A 388 -8.65 -28.42 57.55
CA ASP A 388 -8.37 -28.43 59.00
C ASP A 388 -9.65 -28.45 59.86
#